data_AF-A0A1J4W211-F1
#
_entry.id   AF-A0A1J4W211-F1
#
_cell.length_a   1.000
_cell.length_b   1.000
_cell.length_c   1.000
_cell.angle_alpha   90.00
_cell.angle_beta   90.00
_cell.angle_gamma   90.00
#
_symmetry.space_group_name_H-M   'P 1'
#
loop_
_entity.id
_entity.type
_entity.pdbx_description
1 polymer ?
#
loop_
_entity_poly.entity_id
_entity_poly.type
_entity_poly.pdbx_seq_one_letter_code
_entity_poly.pdbx_strand_id
1 'polypeptide(L)'
;MISSKYVKAREQKELKFVLSKAEEKTGEQVKVVTSDGLLAYPNAIKKVYGFSNKTHKLNVFHNQVNASKGEGFSIMIKRLHNSIRERTKTFRGFHGSVESANAIMKGYEIFYNFIRKHQSIKRYPYELAIPELKLYSENKWLELIKMANG
;
A
#
# COMPACT_ATOMS: atom_id res chain seq x y z
N MET A 1 2.47 -3.53 -3.43
CA MET A 1 2.04 -2.35 -2.64
C MET A 1 1.55 -1.28 -3.59
N ILE A 2 0.38 -0.69 -3.32
CA ILE A 2 -0.32 0.16 -4.29
C ILE A 2 -0.20 1.65 -3.94
N SER A 3 -0.34 1.99 -2.66
CA SER A 3 -0.26 3.35 -2.15
C SER A 3 0.32 3.32 -0.74
N SER A 4 1.27 4.21 -0.46
CA SER A 4 1.76 4.50 0.88
C SER A 4 2.01 6.01 1.06
N LYS A 5 1.98 6.45 2.32
CA LYS A 5 2.33 7.83 2.68
C LYS A 5 2.97 7.83 4.05
N TYR A 6 4.07 8.56 4.20
CA TYR A 6 4.67 8.83 5.49
C TYR A 6 4.12 10.14 6.05
N VAL A 7 3.52 10.09 7.24
CA VAL A 7 2.83 11.21 7.88
C VAL A 7 3.19 11.29 9.36
N LYS A 8 3.21 12.51 9.91
CA LYS A 8 3.45 12.73 11.35
C LYS A 8 2.24 12.37 12.22
N ALA A 9 1.02 12.47 11.67
CA ALA A 9 -0.23 12.18 12.37
C ALA A 9 -1.18 11.35 11.49
N ARG A 10 -1.94 10.45 12.13
CA ARG A 10 -2.90 9.55 11.46
C ARG A 10 -4.31 10.12 11.57
N GLU A 11 -4.61 11.13 10.75
CA GLU A 11 -5.93 11.77 10.71
C GLU A 11 -6.78 11.28 9.52
N GLN A 12 -8.08 11.58 9.56
CA GLN A 12 -9.02 11.23 8.49
C GLN A 12 -8.58 11.73 7.11
N LYS A 13 -7.97 12.92 7.03
CA LYS A 13 -7.48 13.52 5.78
C LYS A 13 -6.40 12.64 5.13
N GLU A 14 -5.46 12.15 5.93
CA GLU A 14 -4.35 11.31 5.47
C GLU A 14 -4.83 9.93 5.04
N LEU A 15 -5.77 9.34 5.79
CA LEU A 15 -6.42 8.08 5.41
C LEU A 15 -7.17 8.22 4.08
N LYS A 16 -7.95 9.29 3.90
CA LYS A 16 -8.66 9.56 2.65
C LYS A 16 -7.68 9.66 1.48
N PHE A 17 -6.58 10.40 1.65
CA PHE A 17 -5.58 10.53 0.59
C PHE A 17 -4.99 9.19 0.16
N VAL A 18 -4.60 8.33 1.11
CA VAL A 18 -4.02 7.02 0.79
C VAL A 18 -5.03 6.11 0.11
N LEU A 19 -6.28 6.10 0.60
CA LEU A 19 -7.37 5.30 0.05
C LEU A 19 -7.77 5.77 -1.35
N SER A 20 -7.93 7.08 -1.59
CA SER A 20 -8.24 7.62 -2.92
C SER A 20 -7.15 7.29 -3.94
N LYS A 21 -5.87 7.39 -3.56
CA LYS A 21 -4.77 6.97 -4.46
C LYS A 21 -4.76 5.47 -4.74
N ALA A 22 -5.21 4.66 -3.78
CA ALA A 22 -5.31 3.22 -4.00
C ALA A 22 -6.47 2.89 -4.95
N GLU A 23 -7.62 3.53 -4.76
CA GLU A 23 -8.79 3.41 -5.63
C GLU A 23 -8.46 3.87 -7.06
N GLU A 24 -7.86 5.05 -7.24
CA GLU A 24 -7.45 5.56 -8.56
C GLU A 24 -6.58 4.56 -9.35
N LYS A 25 -5.65 3.89 -8.65
CA LYS A 25 -4.75 2.90 -9.26
C LYS A 25 -5.38 1.53 -9.51
N THR A 26 -6.46 1.20 -8.81
CA THR A 26 -7.08 -0.14 -8.86
C THR A 26 -8.43 -0.14 -9.57
N GLY A 27 -9.05 1.02 -9.74
CA GLY A 27 -10.41 1.17 -10.24
C GLY A 27 -11.43 0.43 -9.37
N GLU A 28 -12.45 -0.13 -10.01
CA GLU A 28 -13.57 -0.82 -9.35
C GLU A 28 -13.23 -2.25 -8.85
N GLN A 29 -11.96 -2.67 -8.92
CA GLN A 29 -11.56 -4.03 -8.56
C GLN A 29 -11.62 -4.31 -7.05
N VAL A 30 -11.61 -3.26 -6.23
CA VAL A 30 -11.59 -3.41 -4.76
C VAL A 30 -12.98 -3.81 -4.28
N LYS A 31 -13.12 -5.07 -3.84
CA LYS A 31 -14.38 -5.59 -3.26
C LYS A 31 -14.40 -5.56 -1.73
N VAL A 32 -13.21 -5.67 -1.12
CA VAL A 32 -13.05 -5.80 0.33
C VAL A 32 -11.92 -4.89 0.80
N VAL A 33 -12.19 -4.10 1.84
CA VAL A 33 -11.18 -3.32 2.56
C VAL A 33 -11.07 -3.90 3.97
N THR A 34 -9.90 -4.40 4.34
CA THR A 34 -9.64 -4.90 5.70
C THR A 34 -8.83 -3.89 6.49
N SER A 35 -9.33 -3.45 7.65
CA SER A 35 -8.64 -2.48 8.52
C SER A 35 -8.62 -2.91 9.99
N ASP A 36 -7.85 -2.19 10.81
CA ASP A 36 -7.91 -2.30 12.26
C ASP A 36 -9.16 -1.60 12.85
N GLY A 37 -9.23 -1.62 14.19
CA GLY A 37 -10.30 -1.03 15.01
C GLY A 37 -10.45 0.50 14.96
N LEU A 38 -9.64 1.24 14.19
CA LEU A 38 -9.64 2.70 14.24
C LEU A 38 -10.95 3.31 13.71
N LEU A 39 -11.61 4.12 14.54
CA LEU A 39 -12.91 4.75 14.27
C LEU A 39 -12.94 5.68 13.05
N ALA A 40 -11.79 6.12 12.56
CA ALA A 40 -11.68 6.97 11.37
C ALA A 40 -11.92 6.21 10.05
N TYR A 41 -11.74 4.88 10.03
CA TYR A 41 -11.83 4.08 8.80
C TYR A 41 -13.20 4.04 8.14
N PRO A 42 -14.31 3.76 8.85
CA PRO A 42 -15.63 3.66 8.22
C PRO A 42 -15.99 4.93 7.43
N ASN A 43 -15.76 6.10 8.02
CA ASN A 43 -16.03 7.39 7.38
C ASN A 43 -15.11 7.66 6.19
N ALA A 44 -13.84 7.30 6.27
CA ALA A 44 -12.89 7.47 5.16
C ALA A 44 -13.24 6.53 3.98
N ILE A 45 -13.52 5.26 4.26
CA ILE A 45 -13.90 4.26 3.24
C ILE A 45 -15.19 4.68 2.54
N LYS A 46 -16.21 5.11 3.31
CA LYS A 46 -17.49 5.62 2.79
C LYS A 46 -17.30 6.77 1.80
N LYS A 47 -16.38 7.70 2.11
CA LYS A 47 -16.11 8.89 1.29
C LYS A 47 -15.31 8.59 0.02
N VAL A 48 -14.54 7.51 0.00
CA VAL A 48 -13.68 7.14 -1.13
C VAL A 48 -14.46 6.22 -2.06
N TYR A 49 -14.82 5.04 -1.58
CA TYR A 49 -15.46 4.01 -2.40
C TYR A 49 -16.97 4.22 -2.61
N GLY A 50 -17.56 5.21 -1.96
CA GLY A 50 -18.97 5.56 -2.11
C GLY A 50 -19.94 4.70 -1.29
N PHE A 51 -21.16 5.21 -1.19
CA PHE A 51 -22.26 4.63 -0.43
C PHE A 51 -23.56 4.81 -1.18
N SER A 52 -24.30 3.73 -1.34
CA SER A 52 -25.62 3.76 -1.96
C SER A 52 -26.67 4.11 -0.89
N ASN A 53 -27.29 5.28 -1.04
CA ASN A 53 -28.41 5.69 -0.19
C ASN A 53 -29.65 4.82 -0.41
N LYS A 54 -29.80 4.16 -1.58
CA LYS A 54 -30.95 3.28 -1.88
C LYS A 54 -30.85 1.93 -1.15
N THR A 55 -29.66 1.34 -1.11
CA THR A 55 -29.44 0.03 -0.49
C THR A 55 -28.87 0.12 0.93
N HIS A 56 -28.56 1.34 1.39
CA HIS A 56 -27.85 1.62 2.64
C HIS A 56 -26.56 0.82 2.81
N LYS A 57 -25.85 0.55 1.71
CA LYS A 57 -24.62 -0.26 1.67
C LYS A 57 -23.45 0.51 1.07
N LEU A 58 -22.26 0.22 1.58
CA LEU A 58 -21.00 0.60 0.95
C LEU A 58 -20.82 -0.17 -0.36
N ASN A 59 -20.18 0.45 -1.34
CA ASN A 59 -19.83 -0.26 -2.58
C ASN A 59 -18.73 -1.31 -2.36
N VAL A 60 -18.03 -1.24 -1.22
CA VAL A 60 -17.02 -2.21 -0.78
C VAL A 60 -17.38 -2.78 0.57
N PHE A 61 -17.04 -4.05 0.80
CA PHE A 61 -17.18 -4.68 2.11
C PHE A 61 -16.04 -4.23 3.04
N HIS A 62 -16.37 -3.52 4.12
CA HIS A 62 -15.39 -3.14 5.14
C HIS A 62 -15.28 -4.23 6.20
N ASN A 63 -14.19 -4.99 6.16
CA ASN A 63 -13.87 -6.01 7.15
C ASN A 63 -13.00 -5.40 8.26
N GLN A 64 -13.57 -5.17 9.44
CA GLN A 64 -12.82 -4.69 10.59
C GLN A 64 -12.26 -5.87 11.38
N VAL A 65 -10.93 -5.88 11.60
CA VAL A 65 -10.24 -6.91 12.38
C VAL A 65 -9.54 -6.26 13.56
N ASN A 66 -10.14 -6.40 14.75
CA ASN A 66 -9.62 -5.85 15.99
C ASN A 66 -8.83 -6.89 16.79
N ALA A 67 -7.51 -6.78 16.72
CA ALA A 67 -6.57 -7.59 17.48
C ALA A 67 -6.84 -7.56 19.00
N SER A 68 -7.21 -6.40 19.55
CA SER A 68 -7.47 -6.24 20.99
C SER A 68 -8.75 -6.94 21.45
N LYS A 69 -9.66 -7.26 20.52
CA LYS A 69 -10.88 -8.03 20.79
C LYS A 69 -10.73 -9.52 20.50
N GLY A 70 -9.55 -9.98 20.08
CA GLY A 70 -9.32 -11.38 19.73
C GLY A 70 -9.87 -11.79 18.36
N GLU A 71 -10.28 -10.86 17.50
CA GLU A 71 -10.83 -11.13 16.15
C GLU A 71 -9.78 -11.61 15.13
N GLY A 72 -8.57 -11.92 15.60
CA GLY A 72 -7.44 -12.33 14.79
C GLY A 72 -6.53 -11.17 14.36
N PHE A 73 -5.68 -11.44 13.38
CA PHE A 73 -4.67 -10.50 12.91
C PHE A 73 -4.65 -10.38 11.40
N SER A 74 -4.49 -9.16 10.89
CA SER A 74 -4.12 -8.96 9.48
C SER A 74 -2.64 -9.33 9.29
N ILE A 75 -2.39 -10.63 9.10
CA ILE A 75 -1.02 -11.19 9.03
C ILE A 75 -0.24 -10.58 7.85
N MET A 76 -0.89 -10.38 6.71
CA MET A 76 -0.24 -9.85 5.51
C MET A 76 0.26 -8.42 5.70
N ILE A 77 -0.55 -7.52 6.26
CA ILE A 77 -0.12 -6.13 6.50
C ILE A 77 0.99 -6.06 7.56
N LYS A 78 0.92 -6.90 8.60
CA LYS A 78 1.96 -6.98 9.63
C LYS A 78 3.31 -7.42 9.05
N ARG A 79 3.31 -8.44 8.17
CA ARG A 79 4.53 -8.89 7.47
C ARG A 79 5.12 -7.79 6.59
N LEU A 80 4.28 -7.04 5.88
CA LEU A 80 4.72 -5.89 5.10
C LEU A 80 5.36 -4.81 6.00
N HIS A 81 4.71 -4.43 7.09
CA HIS A 81 5.25 -3.45 8.04
C HIS A 81 6.57 -3.89 8.66
N ASN A 82 6.72 -5.17 9.02
CA ASN A 82 7.99 -5.71 9.52
C ASN A 82 9.09 -5.62 8.47
N SER A 83 8.80 -5.99 7.21
CA SER A 83 9.77 -5.87 6.11
C SER A 83 10.22 -4.41 5.87
N ILE A 84 9.30 -3.44 6.02
CA ILE A 84 9.65 -2.01 5.92
C ILE A 84 10.53 -1.62 7.09
N ARG A 85 10.14 -1.93 8.33
CA ARG A 85 10.90 -1.60 9.54
C ARG A 85 12.32 -2.18 9.51
N GLU A 86 12.47 -3.44 9.12
CA GLU A 86 13.78 -4.07 9.01
C GLU A 86 14.69 -3.40 7.99
N ARG A 87 14.11 -2.87 6.90
CA ARG A 87 14.86 -2.15 5.87
C ARG A 87 15.21 -0.73 6.30
N THR A 88 14.28 -0.02 6.95
CA THR A 88 14.46 1.39 7.31
C THR A 88 15.21 1.59 8.62
N LYS A 89 15.31 0.57 9.50
CA LYS A 89 16.00 0.70 10.80
C LYS A 89 17.45 1.19 10.69
N THR A 90 18.15 0.84 9.61
CA THR A 90 19.55 1.23 9.39
C THR A 90 19.70 2.54 8.62
N PHE A 91 18.59 3.11 8.12
CA PHE A 91 18.62 4.30 7.29
C PHE A 91 18.61 5.55 8.16
N ARG A 92 19.80 6.07 8.47
CA ARG A 92 19.97 7.31 9.26
C ARG A 92 19.18 8.50 8.67
N GLY A 93 19.09 8.60 7.34
CA GLY A 93 18.34 9.64 6.64
C GLY A 93 16.81 9.49 6.67
N PHE A 94 16.28 8.35 7.14
CA PHE A 94 14.83 8.13 7.22
C PHE A 94 14.17 8.99 8.30
N HIS A 95 14.90 9.33 9.36
CA HIS A 95 14.39 10.15 10.46
C HIS A 95 14.75 11.65 10.32
N GLY A 96 15.46 12.03 9.25
CA GLY A 96 15.96 13.39 9.05
C GLY A 96 14.89 14.41 8.63
N SER A 97 13.93 14.00 7.78
CA SER A 97 12.80 14.85 7.38
C SER A 97 11.62 14.01 6.85
N VAL A 98 10.44 14.62 6.71
CA VAL A 98 9.27 13.93 6.12
C VAL A 98 9.49 13.69 4.62
N GLU A 99 10.20 14.59 3.95
CA GLU A 99 10.54 14.51 2.53
C GLU A 99 11.49 13.34 2.27
N SER A 100 12.55 13.20 3.07
CA SER A 100 13.50 12.09 2.95
C SER A 100 12.83 10.76 3.23
N ALA A 101 11.99 10.68 4.28
CA ALA A 101 11.20 9.51 4.58
C ALA A 101 10.27 9.13 3.42
N ASN A 102 9.57 10.11 2.83
CA ASN A 102 8.70 9.88 1.67
C ASN A 102 9.48 9.41 0.43
N ALA A 103 10.66 9.97 0.16
CA ALA A 103 11.50 9.54 -0.95
C ALA A 103 11.98 8.09 -0.77
N ILE A 104 12.41 7.74 0.44
CA ILE A 104 12.80 6.37 0.80
C ILE A 104 11.61 5.41 0.66
N MET A 105 10.42 5.80 1.13
CA MET A 105 9.23 4.98 1.01
C MET A 105 8.84 4.74 -0.45
N LYS A 106 8.90 5.79 -1.30
CA LYS A 106 8.70 5.67 -2.76
C LYS A 106 9.69 4.69 -3.39
N GLY A 107 10.97 4.83 -3.07
CA GLY A 107 12.00 3.88 -3.52
C GLY A 107 11.73 2.46 -3.05
N TYR A 108 11.23 2.29 -1.82
CA TYR A 108 10.84 0.98 -1.30
C TYR A 108 9.63 0.39 -2.03
N GLU A 109 8.64 1.19 -2.44
CA GLU A 109 7.51 0.68 -3.23
C GLU A 109 7.99 0.07 -4.55
N ILE A 110 8.88 0.79 -5.25
CA ILE A 110 9.48 0.33 -6.51
C ILE A 110 10.29 -0.94 -6.27
N PHE A 111 11.15 -0.93 -5.25
CA PHE A 111 11.93 -2.11 -4.88
C PHE A 111 11.04 -3.32 -4.57
N TYR A 112 9.99 -3.14 -3.77
CA TYR A 112 9.09 -4.21 -3.36
C TYR A 112 8.31 -4.79 -4.54
N ASN A 113 7.83 -3.94 -5.45
CA ASN A 113 6.98 -4.36 -6.57
C ASN A 113 7.76 -4.93 -7.76
N PHE A 114 8.93 -4.35 -8.07
CA PHE A 114 9.65 -4.64 -9.33
C PHE A 114 10.94 -5.44 -9.15
N ILE A 115 11.59 -5.33 -7.99
CA ILE A 115 12.98 -5.78 -7.82
C ILE A 115 13.11 -6.90 -6.80
N ARG A 116 12.25 -6.94 -5.78
CA ARG A 116 12.25 -7.99 -4.76
C ARG A 116 11.36 -9.15 -5.20
N LYS A 117 11.92 -10.36 -5.22
CA LYS A 117 11.13 -11.58 -5.37
C LYS A 117 10.30 -11.81 -4.10
N HIS A 118 8.99 -11.92 -4.23
CA HIS A 118 8.10 -12.08 -3.09
C HIS A 118 8.10 -13.55 -2.64
N GLN A 119 8.29 -13.80 -1.34
CA GLN A 119 8.48 -15.14 -0.79
C GLN A 119 7.25 -16.05 -1.00
N SER A 120 6.04 -15.56 -0.72
CA SER A 120 4.83 -16.39 -0.83
C SER A 120 4.46 -16.77 -2.27
N ILE A 121 4.47 -15.81 -3.20
CA ILE A 121 4.10 -16.04 -4.61
C ILE A 121 5.27 -16.51 -5.48
N LYS A 122 6.49 -16.55 -4.93
CA LYS A 122 7.74 -16.94 -5.62
C LYS A 122 7.99 -16.22 -6.96
N ARG A 123 7.43 -15.01 -7.11
CA ARG A 123 7.48 -14.15 -8.30
C ARG A 123 7.69 -12.69 -7.90
N TYR A 124 7.98 -11.82 -8.85
CA TYR A 124 7.97 -10.38 -8.62
C TYR A 124 6.53 -9.87 -8.73
N PRO A 125 6.05 -9.02 -7.81
CA PRO A 125 4.66 -8.56 -7.83
C PRO A 125 4.19 -7.97 -9.18
N TYR A 126 5.06 -7.25 -9.90
CA TYR A 126 4.71 -6.70 -11.21
C TYR A 126 4.38 -7.78 -12.25
N GLU A 127 4.95 -8.98 -12.18
CA GLU A 127 4.70 -10.05 -13.17
C GLU A 127 3.25 -10.54 -13.12
N LEU A 128 2.59 -10.39 -11.97
CA LEU A 128 1.17 -10.72 -11.81
C LEU A 128 0.28 -9.53 -12.15
N ALA A 129 0.72 -8.32 -11.81
CA ALA A 129 -0.07 -7.11 -12.00
C ALA A 129 -0.05 -6.60 -13.45
N ILE A 130 1.08 -6.78 -14.16
CA ILE A 130 1.34 -6.30 -15.51
C ILE A 130 2.09 -7.41 -16.28
N PRO A 131 1.41 -8.47 -16.74
CA PRO A 131 2.05 -9.64 -17.36
C PRO A 131 2.84 -9.31 -18.65
N GLU A 132 2.50 -8.20 -19.31
CA GLU A 132 3.15 -7.73 -20.53
C GLU A 132 4.49 -7.03 -20.26
N LEU A 133 4.68 -6.49 -19.06
CA LEU A 133 5.93 -5.84 -18.67
C LEU A 133 6.99 -6.91 -18.41
N LYS A 134 8.07 -6.87 -19.19
CA LYS A 134 9.22 -7.77 -19.02
C LYS A 134 10.47 -6.94 -18.74
N LEU A 135 11.12 -7.26 -17.62
CA LEU A 135 12.41 -6.70 -17.24
C LEU A 135 13.47 -7.77 -17.48
N TYR A 136 14.37 -7.53 -18.43
CA TYR A 136 15.37 -8.50 -18.86
C TYR A 136 16.74 -8.29 -18.23
N SER A 137 17.01 -7.06 -17.78
CA SER A 137 18.29 -6.70 -17.19
C SER A 137 18.44 -7.31 -15.79
N GLU A 138 19.65 -7.79 -15.47
CA GLU A 138 20.01 -8.09 -14.08
C GLU A 138 19.89 -6.84 -13.20
N ASN A 139 20.26 -5.68 -13.75
CA ASN A 139 20.06 -4.39 -13.11
C ASN A 139 18.69 -3.81 -13.49
N LYS A 140 17.67 -4.31 -12.79
CA LYS A 140 16.27 -3.86 -12.93
C LYS A 140 16.07 -2.37 -12.62
N TRP A 141 16.89 -1.78 -11.74
CA TRP A 141 16.81 -0.35 -11.46
C TRP A 141 17.13 0.49 -12.69
N LEU A 142 18.24 0.17 -13.36
CA LEU A 142 18.67 0.90 -14.54
C LEU A 142 17.64 0.78 -15.67
N GLU A 143 17.07 -0.41 -15.87
CA GLU A 143 16.03 -0.63 -16.87
C GLU A 143 14.78 0.21 -16.59
N LEU A 144 14.28 0.22 -15.35
CA LEU A 144 13.14 1.05 -14.95
C LEU A 144 13.41 2.56 -15.13
N ILE A 145 14.63 3.02 -14.82
CA ILE A 145 15.02 4.42 -15.01
C ILE A 145 15.04 4.79 -16.49
N LYS A 146 15.60 3.91 -17.34
CA LYS A 146 15.61 4.11 -18.79
C LYS A 146 14.21 4.16 -19.37
N MET A 147 13.31 3.28 -18.92
CA MET A 147 11.91 3.28 -19.35
C MET A 147 11.13 4.52 -18.92
N ALA A 148 11.50 5.15 -17.80
CA ALA A 148 10.82 6.35 -17.31
C ALA A 148 11.30 7.66 -17.99
N ASN A 149 12.50 7.65 -18.56
CA ASN A 149 13.13 8.81 -19.20
C ASN A 149 13.11 8.76 -20.74
N GLY A 150 12.64 7.67 -21.32
CA GLY A 150 12.43 7.51 -22.76
C GLY A 150 11.00 7.83 -23.15
#